data_AF-A0AAD7K1Y3-F1
#
_entry.id   AF-A0AAD7K1Y3-F1
#
_cell.length_a   1.000
_cell.length_b   1.000
_cell.length_c   1.000
_cell.angle_alpha   90.00
_cell.angle_beta   90.00
_cell.angle_gamma   90.00
#
_symmetry.space_group_name_H-M   'P 1'
#
loop_
_entity.id
_entity.type
_entity.pdbx_description
1 polymer ?
#
loop_
_entity_poly.entity_id
_entity_poly.type
_entity_poly.pdbx_seq_one_letter_code
_entity_poly.pdbx_strand_id
1 'polypeptide(L)'
;MIKLNAVLVALALTLPSVLAQSPIYGQCGGIGWTGPTTCATGSVCTFGNPYYSQCLPGVGTTTSPPTSTVSSTSSTASTSTVSTPPPVVTGFVTTNGQKFELNGEEYTLVGSNNYWVGLMNFSPAEMSSAFADMAGAGATTSRTWGFDEVTTDPGIAYYQIWDGATPTINTGANGLENFDNVVAAAKANGIRLIVTLTNNWNNYGGSDVYVDQILGANQFHDYFYSNAQVIAAYKNYVETFVKRYLDEPTILAWELINEPRCAGSTSTASPNCTTETITNWASELSAFIKSIDSNHLVSVGDEGFFNFPNNPNFLYTGDMGVDNVALTTIDTIDFGTFHMYPFDWAQTTDPLGFGDDWIANHTVLVQQALNKPVILEEFGVIESQLDQVTAYTEWYNDVIKDGLTGDLIWQAGSTDVENANDGYMVFPGTSVYTLLTEHAAALKARNA
;
A
#
# COMPACT_ATOMS: atom_id res chain seq x y z
N MET A 1 -10.77 -83.17 14.25
CA MET A 1 -11.49 -82.05 13.61
C MET A 1 -10.52 -80.90 13.45
N ILE A 2 -10.32 -80.50 12.20
CA ILE A 2 -9.24 -79.68 11.67
C ILE A 2 -9.48 -78.20 12.01
N LYS A 3 -8.48 -77.50 12.56
CA LYS A 3 -8.49 -76.04 12.67
C LYS A 3 -7.75 -75.45 11.48
N LEU A 4 -8.49 -74.79 10.59
CA LEU A 4 -7.99 -74.06 9.42
C LEU A 4 -7.39 -72.73 9.87
N ASN A 5 -6.12 -72.49 9.56
CA ASN A 5 -5.50 -71.17 9.57
C ASN A 5 -5.85 -70.45 8.27
N ALA A 6 -6.55 -69.32 8.34
CA ALA A 6 -6.76 -68.44 7.20
C ALA A 6 -5.68 -67.35 7.19
N VAL A 7 -4.73 -67.48 6.28
CA VAL A 7 -3.78 -66.42 5.90
C VAL A 7 -4.42 -65.66 4.73
N LEU A 8 -4.77 -64.39 4.94
CA LEU A 8 -5.15 -63.48 3.84
C LEU A 8 -3.86 -62.88 3.25
N VAL A 9 -3.54 -63.26 2.01
CA VAL A 9 -2.52 -62.59 1.20
C VAL A 9 -3.23 -61.52 0.36
N ALA A 10 -2.90 -60.25 0.58
CA ALA A 10 -3.35 -59.14 -0.26
C ALA A 10 -2.46 -59.06 -1.52
N LEU A 11 -3.06 -59.22 -2.70
CA LEU A 11 -2.41 -59.06 -3.99
C LEU A 11 -2.65 -57.63 -4.49
N ALA A 12 -1.65 -56.75 -4.38
CA ALA A 12 -1.69 -55.41 -4.97
C ALA A 12 -1.21 -55.46 -6.42
N LEU A 13 -2.10 -55.20 -7.38
CA LEU A 13 -1.72 -54.92 -8.77
C LEU A 13 -1.19 -53.48 -8.86
N THR A 14 0.07 -53.32 -9.23
CA THR A 14 0.64 -52.04 -9.65
C THR A 14 0.56 -51.96 -11.19
N LEU A 15 -0.32 -51.10 -11.68
CA LEU A 15 -0.31 -50.67 -13.09
C LEU A 15 0.73 -49.54 -13.23
N PRO A 16 1.68 -49.61 -14.16
CA PRO A 16 2.50 -48.45 -14.49
C PRO A 16 1.63 -47.39 -15.18
N SER A 17 1.58 -46.20 -14.60
CA SER A 17 0.97 -45.02 -15.21
C SER A 17 1.67 -44.70 -16.52
N VAL A 18 1.03 -44.96 -17.65
CA VAL A 18 1.46 -44.45 -18.94
C VAL A 18 1.17 -42.95 -18.94
N LEU A 19 2.20 -42.10 -18.78
CA LEU A 19 2.05 -40.66 -18.94
C LEU A 19 1.73 -40.38 -20.42
N ALA A 20 0.45 -40.14 -20.73
CA ALA A 20 0.01 -39.69 -22.05
C ALA A 20 0.68 -38.36 -22.39
N GLN A 21 0.94 -38.07 -23.68
CA GLN A 21 1.49 -36.77 -24.08
C GLN A 21 0.50 -35.62 -23.78
N SER A 22 1.01 -34.43 -23.46
CA SER A 22 0.19 -33.23 -23.30
C SER A 22 -0.34 -32.78 -24.67
N PRO A 23 -1.64 -32.46 -24.81
CA PRO A 23 -2.19 -31.99 -26.07
C PRO A 23 -1.55 -30.65 -26.49
N ILE A 24 -1.74 -30.27 -27.76
CA ILE A 24 -1.36 -28.92 -28.22
C ILE A 24 -2.13 -27.89 -27.36
N TYR A 25 -1.42 -26.88 -26.88
CA TYR A 25 -1.84 -25.89 -25.86
C TYR A 25 -1.99 -26.42 -24.43
N GLY A 26 -1.68 -27.68 -24.16
CA GLY A 26 -1.64 -28.25 -22.81
C GLY A 26 -0.38 -27.88 -22.04
N GLN A 27 -0.46 -27.92 -20.70
CA GLN A 27 0.70 -27.73 -19.83
C GLN A 27 1.66 -28.91 -19.96
N CYS A 28 2.96 -28.63 -20.03
CA CYS A 28 4.03 -29.60 -20.23
C CYS A 28 5.20 -29.44 -19.25
N GLY A 29 5.07 -28.55 -18.26
CA GLY A 29 6.11 -28.30 -17.28
C GLY A 29 5.69 -27.22 -16.26
N GLY A 30 6.53 -27.06 -15.24
CA GLY A 30 6.30 -26.15 -14.12
C GLY A 30 6.63 -26.78 -12.77
N ILE A 31 7.06 -25.98 -11.81
CA ILE A 31 7.22 -26.36 -10.41
C ILE A 31 5.87 -26.87 -9.90
N GLY A 32 5.86 -28.10 -9.36
CA GLY A 32 4.65 -28.77 -8.88
C GLY A 32 3.82 -29.49 -9.95
N TRP A 33 4.17 -29.39 -11.23
CA TRP A 33 3.47 -30.11 -12.30
C TRP A 33 3.75 -31.62 -12.23
N THR A 34 2.69 -32.41 -12.02
CA THR A 34 2.76 -33.89 -11.98
C THR A 34 2.23 -34.56 -13.24
N GLY A 35 1.80 -33.75 -14.22
CA GLY A 35 1.25 -34.23 -15.48
C GLY A 35 2.32 -34.50 -16.56
N PRO A 36 1.90 -34.68 -17.81
CA PRO A 36 2.81 -34.99 -18.91
C PRO A 36 3.86 -33.91 -19.15
N THR A 37 5.11 -34.31 -19.42
CA THR A 37 6.21 -33.38 -19.75
C THR A 37 6.60 -33.41 -21.24
N THR A 38 5.92 -34.24 -22.03
CA THR A 38 6.14 -34.37 -23.48
C THR A 38 4.89 -33.94 -24.22
N CYS A 39 5.06 -33.10 -25.24
CA CYS A 39 3.96 -32.59 -26.06
C CYS A 39 3.55 -33.57 -27.17
N ALA A 40 2.29 -33.47 -27.60
CA ALA A 40 1.78 -34.20 -28.76
C ALA A 40 2.54 -33.83 -30.04
N THR A 41 2.66 -34.79 -30.96
CA THR A 41 3.35 -34.62 -32.25
C THR A 41 2.94 -33.32 -32.96
N GLY A 42 3.92 -32.52 -33.37
CA GLY A 42 3.69 -31.22 -34.02
C GLY A 42 3.71 -30.01 -33.07
N SER A 43 3.98 -30.23 -31.78
CA SER A 43 4.15 -29.16 -30.78
C SER A 43 5.38 -29.38 -29.90
N VAL A 44 5.90 -28.29 -29.33
CA VAL A 44 7.10 -28.26 -28.47
C VAL A 44 6.75 -27.62 -27.13
N CYS A 45 7.30 -28.19 -26.05
CA CYS A 45 7.12 -27.61 -24.71
C CYS A 45 7.91 -26.31 -24.61
N THR A 46 7.19 -25.20 -24.52
CA THR A 46 7.75 -23.86 -24.46
C THR A 46 7.66 -23.35 -23.03
N PHE A 47 8.79 -22.92 -22.48
CA PHE A 47 8.85 -22.34 -21.15
C PHE A 47 8.04 -21.04 -21.12
N GLY A 48 7.12 -20.93 -20.15
CA GLY A 48 6.41 -19.68 -19.86
C GLY A 48 7.01 -19.01 -18.63
N ASN A 49 6.89 -19.68 -17.47
CA ASN A 49 7.42 -19.22 -16.19
C ASN A 49 7.80 -20.45 -15.31
N PRO A 50 8.37 -20.25 -14.11
CA PRO A 50 8.82 -21.36 -13.25
C PRO A 50 7.72 -22.38 -12.90
N TYR A 51 6.45 -21.96 -12.85
CA TYR A 51 5.31 -22.82 -12.50
C TYR A 51 4.53 -23.33 -13.72
N TYR A 52 4.85 -22.87 -14.92
CA TYR A 52 4.07 -23.16 -16.12
C TYR A 52 4.91 -23.19 -17.42
N SER A 53 4.78 -24.27 -18.18
CA SER A 53 5.27 -24.39 -19.55
C SER A 53 4.17 -25.00 -20.42
N GLN A 54 4.05 -24.60 -21.68
CA GLN A 54 2.93 -24.97 -22.56
C GLN A 54 3.40 -25.57 -23.89
N CYS A 55 2.66 -26.55 -24.41
CA CYS A 55 2.86 -27.10 -25.74
C CYS A 55 2.38 -26.13 -26.82
N LEU A 56 3.28 -25.58 -27.64
CA LEU A 56 2.93 -24.69 -28.75
C LEU A 56 3.26 -25.34 -30.10
N PRO A 57 2.47 -25.09 -31.18
CA PRO A 57 2.77 -25.61 -32.51
C PRO A 57 4.16 -25.18 -33.00
N GLY A 58 4.98 -26.13 -33.45
CA GLY A 58 6.33 -25.84 -33.91
C GLY A 58 7.10 -27.08 -34.33
N VAL A 59 7.99 -26.92 -35.31
CA VAL A 59 8.91 -27.98 -35.77
C VAL A 59 10.33 -27.61 -35.32
N GLY A 60 10.77 -28.16 -34.18
CA GLY A 60 12.05 -27.78 -33.57
C GLY A 60 12.76 -28.95 -32.90
N THR A 61 13.97 -29.22 -33.39
CA THR A 61 14.95 -30.25 -33.02
C THR A 61 15.28 -30.32 -31.52
N THR A 62 15.32 -31.55 -31.01
CA THR A 62 15.73 -31.89 -29.63
C THR A 62 17.14 -31.39 -29.30
N THR A 63 17.25 -30.51 -28.30
CA THR A 63 18.50 -30.31 -27.55
C THR A 63 18.19 -30.43 -26.06
N SER A 64 18.65 -31.51 -25.44
CA SER A 64 18.53 -31.76 -24.00
C SER A 64 19.53 -30.89 -23.21
N PRO A 65 19.16 -30.32 -22.05
CA PRO A 65 20.10 -29.72 -21.12
C PRO A 65 20.93 -30.80 -20.39
N PRO A 66 22.18 -30.49 -19.96
CA PRO A 66 23.03 -31.45 -19.26
C PRO A 66 22.60 -31.63 -17.80
N THR A 67 22.57 -32.89 -17.37
CA THR A 67 22.32 -33.33 -15.99
C THR A 67 23.56 -33.08 -15.13
N SER A 68 23.49 -32.18 -14.16
CA SER A 68 24.52 -32.03 -13.12
C SER A 68 24.14 -32.79 -11.85
N THR A 69 24.83 -33.89 -11.58
CA THR A 69 24.81 -34.66 -10.34
C THR A 69 25.59 -33.91 -9.24
N VAL A 70 24.93 -33.58 -8.13
CA VAL A 70 25.59 -33.08 -6.92
C VAL A 70 25.69 -34.22 -5.91
N SER A 71 26.92 -34.62 -5.58
CA SER A 71 27.23 -35.54 -4.47
C SER A 71 27.14 -34.80 -3.13
N SER A 72 26.34 -35.32 -2.22
CA SER A 72 26.25 -34.84 -0.83
C SER A 72 27.48 -35.30 -0.03
N THR A 73 28.27 -34.34 0.44
CA THR A 73 29.26 -34.55 1.49
C THR A 73 28.73 -33.92 2.76
N SER A 74 28.48 -34.74 3.78
CA SER A 74 28.05 -34.30 5.11
C SER A 74 29.22 -33.68 5.84
N SER A 75 29.24 -32.34 5.95
CA SER A 75 30.07 -31.63 6.93
C SER A 75 29.15 -30.92 7.93
N THR A 76 29.26 -31.33 9.19
CA THR A 76 28.58 -30.70 10.33
C THR A 76 29.15 -29.30 10.54
N ALA A 77 28.47 -28.28 10.02
CA ALA A 77 28.79 -26.88 10.28
C ALA A 77 27.87 -26.38 11.40
N SER A 78 28.48 -25.90 12.49
CA SER A 78 27.77 -25.23 13.58
C SER A 78 27.13 -23.95 13.06
N THR A 79 25.81 -23.85 13.19
CA THR A 79 25.01 -22.69 12.83
C THR A 79 25.31 -21.54 13.79
N SER A 80 26.26 -20.67 13.43
CA SER A 80 26.31 -19.31 13.96
C SER A 80 25.35 -18.46 13.14
N THR A 81 24.22 -18.07 13.74
CA THR A 81 23.32 -17.05 13.24
C THR A 81 24.07 -15.72 13.18
N VAL A 82 24.63 -15.39 12.01
CA VAL A 82 25.06 -14.03 11.71
C VAL A 82 23.79 -13.30 11.31
N SER A 83 23.27 -12.47 12.22
CA SER A 83 22.29 -11.45 11.89
C SER A 83 22.97 -10.48 10.92
N THR A 84 22.63 -10.56 9.64
CA THR A 84 22.94 -9.46 8.71
C THR A 84 22.32 -8.20 9.30
N PRO A 85 23.08 -7.11 9.51
CA PRO A 85 22.49 -5.84 9.91
C PRO A 85 21.39 -5.47 8.91
N PRO A 86 20.30 -4.82 9.35
CA PRO A 86 19.30 -4.29 8.43
C PRO A 86 19.98 -3.46 7.33
N PRO A 87 19.50 -3.51 6.07
CA PRO A 87 20.02 -2.64 5.03
C PRO A 87 19.95 -1.19 5.51
N VAL A 88 21.08 -0.48 5.50
CA VAL A 88 21.08 0.94 5.87
C VAL A 88 20.29 1.70 4.81
N VAL A 89 19.13 2.24 5.20
CA VAL A 89 18.33 3.18 4.42
C VAL A 89 19.23 4.37 4.06
N THR A 90 19.65 4.46 2.80
CA THR A 90 20.48 5.56 2.27
C THR A 90 19.86 6.11 0.99
N GLY A 91 20.01 7.42 0.78
CA GLY A 91 19.41 8.14 -0.36
C GLY A 91 17.92 8.42 -0.16
N PHE A 92 17.42 9.45 -0.85
CA PHE A 92 16.00 9.79 -0.90
C PHE A 92 15.35 9.11 -2.10
N VAL A 93 14.10 8.65 -1.94
CA VAL A 93 13.32 8.13 -3.07
C VAL A 93 12.95 9.31 -3.98
N THR A 94 13.09 9.11 -5.27
CA THR A 94 12.79 10.09 -6.33
C THR A 94 11.81 9.49 -7.34
N THR A 95 11.40 10.25 -8.34
CA THR A 95 10.54 9.76 -9.43
C THR A 95 11.26 9.85 -10.78
N ASN A 96 10.97 8.89 -11.67
CA ASN A 96 11.44 8.89 -13.06
C ASN A 96 10.32 8.38 -13.98
N GLY A 97 9.61 9.31 -14.61
CA GLY A 97 8.37 8.99 -15.31
C GLY A 97 7.36 8.35 -14.36
N GLN A 98 6.85 7.17 -14.71
CA GLN A 98 5.84 6.43 -13.93
C GLN A 98 6.43 5.60 -12.76
N LYS A 99 7.72 5.73 -12.47
CA LYS A 99 8.44 4.88 -11.51
C LYS A 99 8.96 5.68 -10.33
N PHE A 100 9.08 5.02 -9.18
CA PHE A 100 9.94 5.49 -8.09
C PHE A 100 11.36 4.96 -8.31
N GLU A 101 12.35 5.76 -7.91
CA GLU A 101 13.76 5.39 -7.97
C GLU A 101 14.46 5.63 -6.65
N LEU A 102 15.35 4.70 -6.29
CA LEU A 102 16.24 4.83 -5.15
C LEU A 102 17.66 4.47 -5.58
N ASN A 103 18.58 5.42 -5.46
CA ASN A 103 19.99 5.25 -5.84
C ASN A 103 20.20 4.78 -7.29
N GLY A 104 19.33 5.23 -8.20
CA GLY A 104 19.39 4.92 -9.64
C GLY A 104 18.78 3.57 -10.04
N GLU A 105 18.21 2.83 -9.08
CA GLU A 105 17.46 1.60 -9.33
C GLU A 105 15.97 1.84 -9.06
N GLU A 106 15.11 1.08 -9.72
CA GLU A 106 13.66 1.15 -9.49
C GLU A 106 13.33 0.76 -8.04
N TYR A 107 12.55 1.61 -7.37
CA TYR A 107 12.05 1.36 -6.03
C TYR A 107 10.61 0.84 -6.13
N THR A 108 10.40 -0.44 -5.84
CA THR A 108 9.05 -1.00 -5.74
C THR A 108 8.38 -0.50 -4.46
N LEU A 109 7.33 0.31 -4.62
CA LEU A 109 6.47 0.75 -3.53
C LEU A 109 5.38 -0.31 -3.31
N VAL A 110 5.49 -1.05 -2.22
CA VAL A 110 4.53 -2.08 -1.81
C VAL A 110 4.49 -2.16 -0.30
N GLY A 111 3.31 -2.33 0.28
CA GLY A 111 3.19 -2.44 1.73
C GLY A 111 1.80 -2.21 2.26
N SER A 112 1.70 -1.45 3.35
CA SER A 112 0.44 -1.29 4.07
C SER A 112 0.36 0.03 4.83
N ASN A 113 -0.87 0.39 5.20
CA ASN A 113 -1.16 1.48 6.11
C ASN A 113 -0.97 1.03 7.57
N ASN A 114 -0.41 1.92 8.38
CA ASN A 114 -0.13 1.70 9.79
C ASN A 114 -0.33 3.02 10.58
N TYR A 115 -1.57 3.51 10.61
CA TYR A 115 -1.89 4.81 11.21
C TYR A 115 -1.62 4.85 12.73
N TRP A 116 -1.78 3.72 13.40
CA TRP A 116 -1.80 3.59 14.86
C TRP A 116 -0.41 3.59 15.50
N VAL A 117 0.65 3.30 14.74
CA VAL A 117 2.00 3.02 15.28
C VAL A 117 2.57 4.15 16.14
N GLY A 118 2.30 5.40 15.77
CA GLY A 118 2.74 6.59 16.52
C GLY A 118 1.73 7.11 17.56
N LEU A 119 0.49 6.61 17.55
CA LEU A 119 -0.63 7.23 18.24
C LEU A 119 -1.11 6.43 19.47
N MET A 120 -0.97 5.11 19.45
CA MET A 120 -1.54 4.24 20.49
C MET A 120 -0.57 3.92 21.64
N ASN A 121 0.40 4.81 21.91
CA ASN A 121 1.36 4.72 23.03
C ASN A 121 2.16 3.40 23.06
N PHE A 122 2.51 2.88 21.88
CA PHE A 122 3.40 1.73 21.75
C PHE A 122 4.82 2.09 22.19
N SER A 123 5.49 1.12 22.80
CA SER A 123 6.91 1.18 23.06
C SER A 123 7.72 1.07 21.76
N PRO A 124 8.98 1.55 21.71
CA PRO A 124 9.83 1.37 20.54
C PRO A 124 10.00 -0.09 20.10
N ALA A 125 9.89 -1.05 21.03
CA ALA A 125 9.95 -2.47 20.71
C ALA A 125 8.69 -2.94 19.97
N GLU A 126 7.50 -2.54 20.42
CA GLU A 126 6.22 -2.85 19.76
C GLU A 126 6.15 -2.18 18.37
N MET A 127 6.59 -0.92 18.26
CA MET A 127 6.72 -0.25 16.95
C MET A 127 7.66 -1.03 16.01
N SER A 128 8.80 -1.50 16.52
CA SER A 128 9.73 -2.32 15.73
C SER A 128 9.14 -3.67 15.35
N SER A 129 8.35 -4.32 16.20
CA SER A 129 7.65 -5.57 15.87
C SER A 129 6.65 -5.34 14.73
N ALA A 130 5.87 -4.26 14.79
CA ALA A 130 4.94 -3.91 13.73
C ALA A 130 5.61 -3.72 12.37
N PHE A 131 6.72 -2.98 12.31
CA PHE A 131 7.48 -2.82 11.07
C PHE A 131 8.21 -4.10 10.64
N ALA A 132 8.63 -4.95 11.58
CA ALA A 132 9.21 -6.25 11.26
C ALA A 132 8.17 -7.19 10.61
N ASP A 133 6.93 -7.18 11.09
CA ASP A 133 5.82 -7.92 10.48
C ASP A 133 5.55 -7.43 9.05
N MET A 134 5.51 -6.11 8.82
CA MET A 134 5.38 -5.56 7.47
C MET A 134 6.56 -5.98 6.56
N ALA A 135 7.79 -5.85 7.05
CA ALA A 135 8.97 -6.28 6.30
C ALA A 135 8.95 -7.80 6.01
N GLY A 136 8.41 -8.60 6.93
CA GLY A 136 8.19 -10.03 6.78
C GLY A 136 7.20 -10.39 5.66
N ALA A 137 6.21 -9.54 5.40
CA ALA A 137 5.32 -9.63 4.23
C ALA A 137 5.97 -9.10 2.93
N GLY A 138 7.23 -8.67 3.00
CA GLY A 138 7.94 -8.09 1.86
C GLY A 138 7.62 -6.63 1.59
N ALA A 139 6.97 -5.91 2.51
CA ALA A 139 6.75 -4.48 2.36
C ALA A 139 8.08 -3.71 2.24
N THR A 140 8.06 -2.62 1.48
CA THR A 140 9.13 -1.63 1.40
C THR A 140 8.69 -0.29 1.98
N THR A 141 7.38 -0.03 2.01
CA THR A 141 6.79 1.26 2.40
C THR A 141 5.67 1.05 3.41
N SER A 142 5.53 1.98 4.34
CA SER A 142 4.39 2.11 5.23
C SER A 142 3.85 3.53 5.16
N ARG A 143 2.53 3.67 5.09
CA ARG A 143 1.85 4.96 5.24
C ARG A 143 1.33 5.11 6.67
N THR A 144 1.59 6.24 7.31
CA THR A 144 1.29 6.47 8.73
C THR A 144 0.94 7.93 9.02
N TRP A 145 0.25 8.18 10.14
CA TRP A 145 -0.24 9.51 10.50
C TRP A 145 0.82 10.30 11.25
N GLY A 146 1.21 11.43 10.66
CA GLY A 146 1.97 12.48 11.29
C GLY A 146 1.07 13.62 11.77
N PHE A 147 -0.13 13.31 12.27
CA PHE A 147 -1.07 14.25 12.87
C PHE A 147 -1.79 13.63 14.07
N ASP A 148 -2.18 14.49 15.02
CA ASP A 148 -3.12 14.20 16.12
C ASP A 148 -3.46 15.53 16.81
N GLU A 149 -4.64 16.06 16.50
CA GLU A 149 -5.16 17.34 16.95
C GLU A 149 -6.10 17.18 18.16
N VAL A 150 -5.67 17.69 19.31
CA VAL A 150 -6.43 17.61 20.56
C VAL A 150 -6.77 18.99 21.12
N THR A 151 -7.85 19.09 21.88
CA THR A 151 -8.24 20.33 22.61
C THR A 151 -8.01 20.23 24.11
N THR A 152 -7.63 19.04 24.57
CA THR A 152 -7.25 18.73 25.95
C THR A 152 -6.18 17.64 25.93
N ASP A 153 -5.21 17.69 26.83
CA ASP A 153 -4.16 16.66 26.93
C ASP A 153 -4.78 15.28 27.22
N PRO A 154 -4.64 14.30 26.31
CA PRO A 154 -5.25 12.98 26.47
C PRO A 154 -4.45 12.07 27.42
N GLY A 155 -3.26 12.49 27.88
CA GLY A 155 -2.37 11.67 28.70
C GLY A 155 -1.65 10.54 27.95
N ILE A 156 -1.83 10.47 26.63
CA ILE A 156 -1.15 9.56 25.70
C ILE A 156 -0.45 10.38 24.60
N ALA A 157 -0.05 9.75 23.50
CA ALA A 157 0.57 10.45 22.38
C ALA A 157 -0.40 11.47 21.75
N TYR A 158 0.11 12.64 21.37
CA TYR A 158 -0.58 13.64 20.54
C TYR A 158 0.45 14.59 19.93
N TYR A 159 0.16 15.22 18.79
CA TYR A 159 1.14 16.07 18.10
C TYR A 159 0.83 17.56 18.15
N GLN A 160 -0.43 17.96 18.30
CA GLN A 160 -0.80 19.36 18.44
C GLN A 160 -2.00 19.54 19.36
N ILE A 161 -1.88 20.48 20.30
CA ILE A 161 -2.95 20.84 21.23
C ILE A 161 -3.42 22.27 21.01
N TRP A 162 -4.72 22.49 21.16
CA TRP A 162 -5.36 23.80 20.96
C TRP A 162 -5.87 24.38 22.28
N ASP A 163 -5.51 25.64 22.55
CA ASP A 163 -6.12 26.50 23.58
C ASP A 163 -6.87 27.64 22.89
N GLY A 164 -8.15 27.39 22.58
CA GLY A 164 -8.89 28.21 21.63
C GLY A 164 -8.17 28.29 20.28
N ALA A 165 -8.11 29.48 19.67
CA ALA A 165 -7.45 29.69 18.38
C ALA A 165 -5.90 29.58 18.40
N THR A 166 -5.30 29.19 19.53
CA THR A 166 -3.84 29.09 19.67
C THR A 166 -3.40 27.62 19.65
N PRO A 167 -2.78 27.14 18.55
CA PRO A 167 -2.19 25.82 18.51
C PRO A 167 -0.80 25.79 19.18
N THR A 168 -0.49 24.70 19.86
CA THR A 168 0.84 24.36 20.39
C THR A 168 1.24 22.98 19.90
N ILE A 169 2.38 22.90 19.21
CA ILE A 169 2.92 21.64 18.70
C ILE A 169 3.68 20.94 19.82
N ASN A 170 3.33 19.68 20.10
CA ASN A 170 3.99 18.89 21.14
C ASN A 170 5.29 18.30 20.60
N THR A 171 6.42 18.97 20.89
CA THR A 171 7.75 18.47 20.52
C THR A 171 8.39 17.60 21.60
N GLY A 172 7.66 17.21 22.64
CA GLY A 172 8.17 16.42 23.76
C GLY A 172 8.01 14.91 23.58
N ALA A 173 8.27 14.17 24.69
CA ALA A 173 8.35 12.72 24.74
C ALA A 173 7.11 11.96 24.22
N ASN A 174 5.91 12.47 24.47
CA ASN A 174 4.65 11.91 23.96
C ASN A 174 4.12 12.67 22.72
N GLY A 175 4.97 13.44 22.05
CA GLY A 175 4.66 14.13 20.81
C GLY A 175 5.65 13.73 19.72
N LEU A 176 6.33 14.71 19.12
CA LEU A 176 7.25 14.43 18.01
C LEU A 176 8.47 13.57 18.41
N GLU A 177 8.90 13.55 19.68
CA GLU A 177 9.92 12.57 20.11
C GLU A 177 9.39 11.13 20.09
N ASN A 178 8.06 10.93 20.21
CA ASN A 178 7.47 9.62 19.98
C ASN A 178 7.49 9.24 18.50
N PHE A 179 7.24 10.20 17.61
CA PHE A 179 7.34 9.97 16.17
C PHE A 179 8.79 9.69 15.73
N ASP A 180 9.80 10.24 16.42
CA ASP A 180 11.20 9.83 16.20
C ASP A 180 11.39 8.32 16.40
N ASN A 181 10.69 7.70 17.36
CA ASN A 181 10.73 6.26 17.58
C ASN A 181 10.08 5.49 16.43
N VAL A 182 8.99 6.02 15.85
CA VAL A 182 8.36 5.45 14.65
C VAL A 182 9.35 5.44 13.49
N VAL A 183 10.01 6.58 13.23
CA VAL A 183 11.03 6.72 12.19
C VAL A 183 12.20 5.77 12.44
N ALA A 184 12.70 5.70 13.67
CA ALA A 184 13.80 4.80 14.04
C ALA A 184 13.42 3.32 13.85
N ALA A 185 12.20 2.94 14.21
CA ALA A 185 11.70 1.59 14.05
C ALA A 185 11.50 1.21 12.57
N ALA A 186 10.95 2.10 11.75
CA ALA A 186 10.82 1.89 10.31
C ALA A 186 12.21 1.73 9.65
N LYS A 187 13.15 2.62 10.01
CA LYS A 187 14.54 2.58 9.53
C LYS A 187 15.24 1.27 9.88
N ALA A 188 15.07 0.79 11.11
CA ALA A 188 15.65 -0.46 11.59
C ALA A 188 15.11 -1.69 10.84
N ASN A 189 13.94 -1.58 10.20
CA ASN A 189 13.31 -2.65 9.43
C ASN A 189 13.37 -2.42 7.91
N GLY A 190 14.07 -1.38 7.45
CA GLY A 190 14.21 -1.07 6.02
C GLY A 190 12.93 -0.56 5.35
N ILE A 191 11.98 -0.07 6.13
CA ILE A 191 10.70 0.47 5.66
C ILE A 191 10.81 1.99 5.46
N ARG A 192 10.32 2.49 4.32
CA ARG A 192 10.16 3.94 4.06
C ARG A 192 8.77 4.40 4.50
N LEU A 193 8.64 5.67 4.89
CA LEU A 193 7.41 6.23 5.43
C LEU A 193 6.76 7.25 4.48
N ILE A 194 5.50 7.02 4.10
CA ILE A 194 4.62 8.12 3.67
C ILE A 194 3.97 8.68 4.93
N VAL A 195 4.11 9.99 5.15
CA VAL A 195 3.60 10.65 6.36
C VAL A 195 2.53 11.65 5.99
N THR A 196 1.29 11.31 6.33
CA THR A 196 0.13 12.18 6.14
C THR A 196 0.05 13.19 7.28
N LEU A 197 -0.17 14.47 6.94
CA LEU A 197 0.05 15.59 7.87
C LEU A 197 -1.22 16.17 8.48
N THR A 198 -2.41 15.70 8.09
CA THR A 198 -3.70 15.94 8.78
C THR A 198 -4.78 15.01 8.20
N ASN A 199 -6.03 15.15 8.66
CA ASN A 199 -7.16 14.33 8.23
C ASN A 199 -8.32 15.16 7.70
N ASN A 200 -9.01 14.67 6.68
CA ASN A 200 -10.35 15.15 6.32
C ASN A 200 -11.41 14.75 7.36
N TRP A 201 -11.23 13.57 7.96
CA TRP A 201 -12.14 13.02 8.95
C TRP A 201 -11.82 13.46 10.37
N ASN A 202 -12.76 13.24 11.29
CA ASN A 202 -12.63 13.65 12.69
C ASN A 202 -11.78 12.71 13.56
N ASN A 203 -11.32 11.57 13.03
CA ASN A 203 -10.42 10.66 13.74
C ASN A 203 -9.09 11.37 14.00
N TYR A 204 -8.68 11.40 15.28
CA TYR A 204 -7.51 12.15 15.77
C TYR A 204 -7.60 13.65 15.49
N GLY A 205 -8.82 14.19 15.48
CA GLY A 205 -9.10 15.61 15.30
C GLY A 205 -9.25 15.99 13.83
N GLY A 206 -8.14 16.16 13.12
CA GLY A 206 -8.16 16.54 11.70
C GLY A 206 -8.48 18.01 11.42
N SER A 207 -8.73 18.31 10.15
CA SER A 207 -8.96 19.65 9.60
C SER A 207 -10.10 20.42 10.26
N ASP A 208 -11.17 19.74 10.68
CA ASP A 208 -12.30 20.34 11.39
C ASP A 208 -11.86 21.01 12.72
N VAL A 209 -10.84 20.47 13.41
CA VAL A 209 -10.32 21.11 14.64
C VAL A 209 -9.70 22.47 14.33
N TYR A 210 -8.94 22.60 13.24
CA TYR A 210 -8.37 23.91 12.85
C TYR A 210 -9.47 24.91 12.56
N VAL A 211 -10.49 24.51 11.80
CA VAL A 211 -11.62 25.36 11.43
C VAL A 211 -12.38 25.80 12.68
N ASP A 212 -12.76 24.87 13.54
CA ASP A 212 -13.57 25.15 14.73
C ASP A 212 -12.82 26.00 15.77
N GLN A 213 -11.52 25.75 15.98
CA GLN A 213 -10.74 26.50 16.98
C GLN A 213 -10.44 27.93 16.52
N ILE A 214 -10.22 28.15 15.23
CA ILE A 214 -9.85 29.48 14.69
C ILE A 214 -11.08 30.33 14.36
N LEU A 215 -12.12 29.72 13.79
CA LEU A 215 -13.28 30.43 13.25
C LEU A 215 -14.54 30.27 14.13
N GLY A 216 -14.48 29.39 15.13
CA GLY A 216 -15.61 28.99 15.97
C GLY A 216 -16.38 27.79 15.39
N ALA A 217 -17.18 27.14 16.22
CA ALA A 217 -17.93 25.94 15.82
C ALA A 217 -19.00 26.19 14.75
N ASN A 218 -19.36 25.14 14.01
CA ASN A 218 -20.40 25.11 12.96
C ASN A 218 -20.04 25.94 11.72
N GLN A 219 -18.76 26.02 11.37
CA GLN A 219 -18.31 26.57 10.10
C GLN A 219 -18.31 25.50 9.02
N PHE A 220 -18.07 25.91 7.77
CA PHE A 220 -17.94 24.97 6.67
C PHE A 220 -16.58 24.31 6.67
N HIS A 221 -16.54 23.02 6.38
CA HIS A 221 -15.34 22.20 6.36
C HIS A 221 -14.27 22.77 5.41
N ASP A 222 -14.69 23.17 4.21
CA ASP A 222 -13.82 23.69 3.15
C ASP A 222 -13.17 25.05 3.45
N TYR A 223 -13.48 25.66 4.59
CA TYR A 223 -12.68 26.77 5.10
C TYR A 223 -11.28 26.34 5.52
N PHE A 224 -11.04 25.04 5.74
CA PHE A 224 -9.68 24.51 5.87
C PHE A 224 -8.83 24.79 4.62
N TYR A 225 -9.43 24.69 3.43
CA TYR A 225 -8.74 24.88 2.16
C TYR A 225 -8.67 26.34 1.70
N SER A 226 -9.52 27.22 2.25
CA SER A 226 -9.74 28.57 1.69
C SER A 226 -9.54 29.72 2.67
N ASN A 227 -9.58 29.48 3.99
CA ASN A 227 -9.40 30.53 4.97
C ASN A 227 -7.92 30.75 5.29
N ALA A 228 -7.44 31.98 5.05
CA ALA A 228 -6.02 32.33 5.22
C ALA A 228 -5.48 32.11 6.66
N GLN A 229 -6.30 32.29 7.71
CA GLN A 229 -5.86 32.07 9.09
C GLN A 229 -5.72 30.57 9.39
N VAL A 230 -6.65 29.76 8.87
CA VAL A 230 -6.61 28.30 9.00
C VAL A 230 -5.42 27.71 8.25
N ILE A 231 -5.22 28.11 6.99
CA ILE A 231 -4.08 27.69 6.17
C ILE A 231 -2.76 28.10 6.83
N ALA A 232 -2.66 29.31 7.41
CA ALA A 232 -1.46 29.76 8.09
C ALA A 232 -1.13 28.91 9.34
N ALA A 233 -2.15 28.56 10.14
CA ALA A 233 -1.97 27.68 11.29
C ALA A 233 -1.52 26.27 10.85
N TYR A 234 -2.11 25.76 9.77
CA TYR A 234 -1.70 24.46 9.23
C TYR A 234 -0.28 24.46 8.67
N LYS A 235 0.11 25.49 7.92
CA LYS A 235 1.49 25.68 7.45
C LYS A 235 2.50 25.73 8.59
N ASN A 236 2.15 26.31 9.75
CA ASN A 236 3.02 26.31 10.93
C ASN A 236 3.25 24.90 11.50
N TYR A 237 2.20 24.05 11.51
CA TYR A 237 2.32 22.64 11.87
C TYR A 237 3.23 21.88 10.88
N VAL A 238 2.89 21.98 9.60
CA VAL A 238 3.64 21.35 8.50
C VAL A 238 5.12 21.76 8.53
N GLU A 239 5.42 23.05 8.68
CA GLU A 239 6.80 23.54 8.74
C GLU A 239 7.58 22.93 9.90
N THR A 240 6.97 22.82 11.08
CA THR A 240 7.63 22.25 12.26
C THR A 240 7.89 20.76 12.10
N PHE A 241 6.90 20.01 11.58
CA PHE A 241 7.02 18.57 11.37
C PHE A 241 8.05 18.26 10.28
N VAL A 242 7.92 18.86 9.10
CA VAL A 242 8.82 18.65 7.95
C VAL A 242 10.26 19.04 8.32
N LYS A 243 10.47 20.19 8.97
CA LYS A 243 11.82 20.64 9.35
C LYS A 243 12.55 19.69 10.30
N ARG A 244 11.81 18.90 11.09
CA ARG A 244 12.41 17.91 12.00
C ARG A 244 13.07 16.76 11.25
N TYR A 245 12.57 16.42 10.05
CA TYR A 245 12.98 15.23 9.30
C TYR A 245 13.59 15.54 7.92
N LEU A 246 14.00 16.78 7.64
CA LEU A 246 14.54 17.20 6.33
C LEU A 246 15.66 16.31 5.79
N ASP A 247 16.55 15.86 6.67
CA ASP A 247 17.71 15.04 6.30
C ASP A 247 17.49 13.55 6.60
N GLU A 248 16.25 13.11 6.88
CA GLU A 248 15.95 11.74 7.26
C GLU A 248 15.39 10.93 6.08
N PRO A 249 16.23 10.14 5.39
CA PRO A 249 15.81 9.39 4.20
C PRO A 249 14.76 8.32 4.50
N THR A 250 14.53 7.94 5.75
CA THR A 250 13.45 6.99 6.07
C THR A 250 12.08 7.55 5.66
N ILE A 251 11.91 8.86 5.60
CA ILE A 251 10.73 9.47 4.99
C ILE A 251 10.80 9.31 3.46
N LEU A 252 9.74 8.78 2.86
CA LEU A 252 9.53 8.70 1.41
C LEU A 252 8.90 10.00 0.92
N ALA A 253 7.76 10.35 1.52
CA ALA A 253 6.92 11.45 1.09
C ALA A 253 6.19 12.13 2.24
N TRP A 254 5.92 13.41 2.03
CA TRP A 254 4.92 14.17 2.76
C TRP A 254 3.59 14.10 2.03
N GLU A 255 2.52 13.82 2.76
CA GLU A 255 1.18 13.79 2.20
C GLU A 255 0.32 14.87 2.85
N LEU A 256 -0.32 15.68 2.00
CA LEU A 256 -0.96 16.92 2.42
C LEU A 256 -2.10 16.69 3.41
N ILE A 257 -2.89 15.65 3.22
CA ILE A 257 -4.08 15.38 4.03
C ILE A 257 -4.65 14.00 3.65
N ASN A 258 -5.14 13.26 4.64
CA ASN A 258 -5.86 12.01 4.38
C ASN A 258 -7.25 12.32 3.81
N GLU A 259 -7.53 11.83 2.60
CA GLU A 259 -8.85 11.82 1.93
C GLU A 259 -9.55 13.19 1.84
N PRO A 260 -8.90 14.27 1.32
CA PRO A 260 -9.51 15.58 1.25
C PRO A 260 -10.78 15.57 0.40
N ARG A 261 -11.85 16.13 0.96
CA ARG A 261 -13.12 16.39 0.28
C ARG A 261 -13.65 17.76 0.70
N CYS A 262 -14.63 18.29 -0.02
CA CYS A 262 -15.31 19.52 0.38
C CYS A 262 -16.08 19.39 1.71
N ALA A 263 -16.41 18.18 2.13
CA ALA A 263 -17.11 17.89 3.38
C ALA A 263 -16.32 16.87 4.23
N GLY A 264 -16.37 17.04 5.55
CA GLY A 264 -15.76 16.15 6.54
C GLY A 264 -16.77 15.18 7.16
N SER A 265 -16.42 14.60 8.31
CA SER A 265 -17.27 13.62 9.00
C SER A 265 -18.58 14.23 9.53
N THR A 266 -18.51 15.43 10.08
CA THR A 266 -19.66 16.11 10.71
C THR A 266 -19.93 17.48 10.11
N SER A 267 -18.94 18.09 9.48
CA SER A 267 -19.00 19.45 8.94
C SER A 267 -19.38 19.42 7.46
N THR A 268 -20.30 20.30 7.07
CA THR A 268 -20.79 20.39 5.69
C THR A 268 -19.90 21.26 4.81
N ALA A 269 -19.92 21.00 3.51
CA ALA A 269 -19.32 21.87 2.51
C ALA A 269 -20.09 23.20 2.37
N SER A 270 -19.36 24.30 2.13
CA SER A 270 -19.92 25.56 1.66
C SER A 270 -20.45 25.41 0.22
N PRO A 271 -21.41 26.23 -0.22
CA PRO A 271 -21.91 26.19 -1.59
C PRO A 271 -20.88 26.60 -2.65
N ASN A 272 -19.70 27.08 -2.24
CA ASN A 272 -18.64 27.54 -3.13
C ASN A 272 -17.47 26.55 -3.23
N CYS A 273 -17.49 25.45 -2.47
CA CYS A 273 -16.44 24.45 -2.58
C CYS A 273 -16.56 23.68 -3.90
N THR A 274 -15.46 23.59 -4.63
CA THR A 274 -15.37 22.92 -5.93
C THR A 274 -14.04 22.18 -6.02
N THR A 275 -13.83 21.43 -7.11
CA THR A 275 -12.54 20.80 -7.42
C THR A 275 -11.38 21.81 -7.48
N GLU A 276 -11.65 23.05 -7.92
CA GLU A 276 -10.67 24.12 -7.94
C GLU A 276 -10.26 24.57 -6.54
N THR A 277 -11.17 24.51 -5.55
CA THR A 277 -10.88 24.87 -4.15
C THR A 277 -9.76 24.00 -3.58
N ILE A 278 -9.90 22.66 -3.71
CA ILE A 278 -8.90 21.72 -3.19
C ILE A 278 -7.63 21.74 -4.05
N THR A 279 -7.77 21.84 -5.38
CA THR A 279 -6.60 21.88 -6.30
C THR A 279 -5.71 23.11 -6.05
N ASN A 280 -6.31 24.30 -5.85
CA ASN A 280 -5.55 25.51 -5.56
C ASN A 280 -4.86 25.44 -4.18
N TRP A 281 -5.56 24.92 -3.17
CA TRP A 281 -4.98 24.69 -1.86
C TRP A 281 -3.81 23.70 -1.91
N ALA A 282 -3.98 22.57 -2.60
CA ALA A 282 -2.94 21.55 -2.77
C ALA A 282 -1.72 22.12 -3.50
N SER A 283 -1.93 22.95 -4.53
CA SER A 283 -0.86 23.64 -5.25
C SER A 283 -0.09 24.60 -4.33
N GLU A 284 -0.80 25.40 -3.53
CA GLU A 284 -0.17 26.33 -2.57
C GLU A 284 0.63 25.59 -1.49
N LEU A 285 0.05 24.53 -0.92
CA LEU A 285 0.66 23.81 0.21
C LEU A 285 1.83 22.93 -0.24
N SER A 286 1.70 22.20 -1.35
CA SER A 286 2.81 21.40 -1.90
C SER A 286 3.99 22.28 -2.31
N ALA A 287 3.74 23.44 -2.92
CA ALA A 287 4.78 24.42 -3.22
C ALA A 287 5.45 24.98 -1.96
N PHE A 288 4.68 25.18 -0.88
CA PHE A 288 5.23 25.56 0.42
C PHE A 288 6.16 24.48 0.98
N ILE A 289 5.74 23.20 0.99
CA ILE A 289 6.58 22.08 1.43
C ILE A 289 7.87 22.01 0.60
N LYS A 290 7.77 22.06 -0.74
CA LYS A 290 8.94 22.07 -1.63
C LYS A 290 9.89 23.26 -1.42
N SER A 291 9.39 24.37 -0.87
CA SER A 291 10.22 25.53 -0.54
C SER A 291 11.05 25.36 0.72
N ILE A 292 10.64 24.47 1.63
CA ILE A 292 11.33 24.17 2.89
C ILE A 292 12.05 22.81 2.86
N ASP A 293 11.67 21.92 1.95
CA ASP A 293 12.21 20.57 1.77
C ASP A 293 12.42 20.25 0.28
N SER A 294 13.69 20.11 -0.11
CA SER A 294 14.09 19.75 -1.47
C SER A 294 14.41 18.27 -1.65
N ASN A 295 14.29 17.46 -0.60
CA ASN A 295 14.74 16.07 -0.57
C ASN A 295 13.58 15.09 -0.79
N HIS A 296 12.45 15.31 -0.13
CA HIS A 296 11.34 14.36 -0.10
C HIS A 296 10.31 14.57 -1.20
N LEU A 297 9.60 13.49 -1.53
CA LEU A 297 8.44 13.54 -2.40
C LEU A 297 7.24 14.17 -1.69
N VAL A 298 6.27 14.65 -2.45
CA VAL A 298 5.01 15.22 -1.98
C VAL A 298 3.85 14.63 -2.76
N SER A 299 2.82 14.18 -2.07
CA SER A 299 1.54 13.74 -2.63
C SER A 299 0.37 14.39 -1.88
N VAL A 300 -0.84 14.25 -2.42
CA VAL A 300 -2.05 14.83 -1.83
C VAL A 300 -2.63 13.92 -0.73
N GLY A 301 -2.79 12.63 -1.00
CA GLY A 301 -3.49 11.68 -0.10
C GLY A 301 -4.97 11.53 -0.41
N ASP A 302 -5.39 11.86 -1.64
CA ASP A 302 -6.77 11.75 -2.08
C ASP A 302 -7.18 10.35 -2.54
N GLU A 303 -8.49 10.11 -2.46
CA GLU A 303 -9.10 8.82 -2.80
C GLU A 303 -9.17 8.56 -4.31
N GLY A 304 -8.74 9.50 -5.16
CA GLY A 304 -8.71 9.31 -6.61
C GLY A 304 -9.99 9.72 -7.33
N PHE A 305 -10.90 10.44 -6.70
CA PHE A 305 -12.16 10.79 -7.38
C PHE A 305 -11.91 11.66 -8.61
N PHE A 306 -12.59 11.33 -9.71
CA PHE A 306 -12.48 12.07 -10.97
C PHE A 306 -13.49 13.20 -11.05
N ASN A 307 -13.27 14.09 -12.00
CA ASN A 307 -14.14 15.21 -12.37
C ASN A 307 -14.56 15.11 -13.84
N PHE A 308 -15.41 14.13 -14.13
CA PHE A 308 -16.07 13.91 -15.42
C PHE A 308 -17.56 14.27 -15.27
N PRO A 309 -17.95 15.53 -15.60
CA PRO A 309 -19.32 15.98 -15.40
C PRO A 309 -20.33 15.08 -16.10
N ASN A 310 -21.45 14.80 -15.42
CA ASN A 310 -22.55 13.94 -15.87
C ASN A 310 -22.25 12.43 -15.89
N ASN A 311 -21.16 11.97 -15.27
CA ASN A 311 -20.96 10.54 -15.03
C ASN A 311 -22.05 10.01 -14.07
N PRO A 312 -22.65 8.82 -14.31
CA PRO A 312 -23.65 8.25 -13.41
C PRO A 312 -23.10 7.81 -12.05
N ASN A 313 -21.78 7.60 -11.94
CA ASN A 313 -21.11 7.24 -10.69
C ASN A 313 -20.50 8.50 -10.05
N PHE A 314 -20.93 8.82 -8.82
CA PHE A 314 -20.51 10.03 -8.10
C PHE A 314 -18.99 10.10 -7.86
N LEU A 315 -18.31 8.95 -7.81
CA LEU A 315 -16.85 8.86 -7.69
C LEU A 315 -16.12 9.49 -8.89
N TYR A 316 -16.85 9.73 -9.98
CA TYR A 316 -16.33 10.30 -11.22
C TYR A 316 -16.89 11.68 -11.54
N THR A 317 -17.77 12.28 -10.73
CA THR A 317 -18.46 13.53 -11.10
C THR A 317 -17.74 14.80 -10.66
N GLY A 318 -16.82 14.71 -9.69
CA GLY A 318 -16.16 15.86 -9.06
C GLY A 318 -16.98 16.52 -7.95
N ASP A 319 -18.17 16.01 -7.64
CA ASP A 319 -19.11 16.64 -6.68
C ASP A 319 -18.57 16.68 -5.25
N MET A 320 -17.62 15.81 -4.91
CA MET A 320 -16.95 15.81 -3.61
C MET A 320 -15.80 16.83 -3.51
N GLY A 321 -15.55 17.61 -4.57
CA GLY A 321 -14.48 18.60 -4.62
C GLY A 321 -13.12 18.06 -5.00
N VAL A 322 -13.05 16.84 -5.51
CA VAL A 322 -11.81 16.15 -5.87
C VAL A 322 -11.73 15.97 -7.38
N ASP A 323 -10.56 16.25 -7.94
CA ASP A 323 -10.22 16.02 -9.34
C ASP A 323 -8.80 15.44 -9.37
N ASN A 324 -8.70 14.11 -9.32
CA ASN A 324 -7.41 13.43 -9.19
C ASN A 324 -6.45 13.73 -10.35
N VAL A 325 -6.98 13.94 -11.56
CA VAL A 325 -6.17 14.35 -12.72
C VAL A 325 -5.59 15.74 -12.49
N ALA A 326 -6.40 16.70 -12.04
CA ALA A 326 -5.92 18.06 -11.76
C ALA A 326 -4.93 18.09 -10.59
N LEU A 327 -5.19 17.35 -9.51
CA LEU A 327 -4.30 17.23 -8.35
C LEU A 327 -2.94 16.65 -8.75
N THR A 328 -2.94 15.53 -9.48
CA THR A 328 -1.70 14.86 -9.92
C THR A 328 -0.96 15.69 -10.98
N THR A 329 -1.63 16.60 -11.69
CA THR A 329 -0.98 17.50 -12.66
C THR A 329 -0.12 18.58 -11.99
N ILE A 330 -0.37 18.93 -10.72
CA ILE A 330 0.39 19.96 -10.00
C ILE A 330 1.90 19.66 -10.04
N ASP A 331 2.72 20.63 -10.46
CA ASP A 331 4.17 20.44 -10.64
C ASP A 331 4.91 20.04 -9.36
N THR A 332 4.40 20.48 -8.21
CA THR A 332 4.97 20.21 -6.87
C THR A 332 4.37 18.97 -6.19
N ILE A 333 3.51 18.22 -6.89
CA ILE A 333 3.04 16.89 -6.53
C ILE A 333 3.81 15.87 -7.38
N ASP A 334 4.57 14.99 -6.73
CA ASP A 334 5.49 14.08 -7.43
C ASP A 334 4.84 12.77 -7.88
N PHE A 335 3.78 12.33 -7.20
CA PHE A 335 3.01 11.14 -7.54
C PHE A 335 1.53 11.32 -7.17
N GLY A 336 0.64 10.59 -7.84
CA GLY A 336 -0.79 10.57 -7.54
C GLY A 336 -1.16 9.43 -6.60
N THR A 337 -2.26 9.59 -5.87
CA THR A 337 -2.82 8.59 -4.95
C THR A 337 -4.26 8.32 -5.32
N PHE A 338 -4.72 7.11 -5.05
CA PHE A 338 -6.15 6.79 -5.04
C PHE A 338 -6.41 5.67 -4.04
N HIS A 339 -7.63 5.64 -3.50
CA HIS A 339 -8.06 4.64 -2.51
C HIS A 339 -9.10 3.71 -3.15
N MET A 340 -9.55 2.66 -2.46
CA MET A 340 -10.61 1.79 -2.97
C MET A 340 -11.39 1.06 -1.88
N TYR A 341 -12.61 1.54 -1.62
CA TYR A 341 -13.56 0.95 -0.68
C TYR A 341 -14.95 0.75 -1.30
N PRO A 342 -15.13 -0.27 -2.16
CA PRO A 342 -16.34 -0.43 -2.97
C PRO A 342 -17.63 -0.47 -2.12
N PHE A 343 -17.58 -1.07 -0.94
CA PHE A 343 -18.75 -1.18 -0.06
C PHE A 343 -19.12 0.14 0.60
N ASP A 344 -18.15 0.92 1.06
CA ASP A 344 -18.38 2.24 1.66
C ASP A 344 -18.86 3.26 0.62
N TRP A 345 -18.52 3.04 -0.65
CA TRP A 345 -18.98 3.84 -1.79
C TRP A 345 -20.25 3.28 -2.47
N ALA A 346 -20.91 2.31 -1.84
CA ALA A 346 -22.13 1.67 -2.33
C ALA A 346 -22.01 1.00 -3.73
N GLN A 347 -20.80 0.64 -4.15
CA GLN A 347 -20.50 -0.12 -5.37
C GLN A 347 -20.69 -1.64 -5.15
N THR A 348 -21.80 -2.03 -4.55
CA THR A 348 -22.01 -3.40 -4.02
C THR A 348 -22.59 -4.39 -5.04
N THR A 349 -22.97 -3.93 -6.24
CA THR A 349 -23.54 -4.81 -7.27
C THR A 349 -22.48 -5.71 -7.90
N ASP A 350 -21.29 -5.16 -8.15
CA ASP A 350 -20.12 -5.88 -8.66
C ASP A 350 -18.85 -5.23 -8.09
N PRO A 351 -18.53 -5.47 -6.80
CA PRO A 351 -17.41 -4.80 -6.14
C PRO A 351 -16.05 -5.23 -6.71
N LEU A 352 -15.93 -6.46 -7.23
CA LEU A 352 -14.71 -6.94 -7.90
C LEU A 352 -14.52 -6.17 -9.20
N GLY A 353 -15.49 -6.25 -10.13
CA GLY A 353 -15.40 -5.56 -11.41
C GLY A 353 -15.30 -4.03 -11.28
N PHE A 354 -15.92 -3.44 -10.26
CA PHE A 354 -15.69 -2.04 -9.92
C PHE A 354 -14.21 -1.77 -9.60
N GLY A 355 -13.58 -2.63 -8.79
CA GLY A 355 -12.18 -2.47 -8.43
C GLY A 355 -11.23 -2.64 -9.62
N ASP A 356 -11.51 -3.61 -10.49
CA ASP A 356 -10.76 -3.83 -11.72
C ASP A 356 -10.79 -2.56 -12.61
N ASP A 357 -12.00 -2.03 -12.84
CA ASP A 357 -12.19 -0.80 -13.62
C ASP A 357 -11.54 0.42 -12.94
N TRP A 358 -11.61 0.51 -11.61
CA TRP A 358 -11.04 1.62 -10.85
C TRP A 358 -9.52 1.66 -10.94
N ILE A 359 -8.84 0.51 -10.80
CA ILE A 359 -7.39 0.37 -10.96
C ILE A 359 -6.98 0.68 -12.41
N ALA A 360 -7.68 0.12 -13.39
CA ALA A 360 -7.40 0.35 -14.80
C ALA A 360 -7.55 1.85 -15.17
N ASN A 361 -8.60 2.50 -14.68
CA ASN A 361 -8.85 3.92 -14.96
C ASN A 361 -7.77 4.83 -14.37
N HIS A 362 -7.32 4.62 -13.13
CA HIS A 362 -6.22 5.41 -12.56
C HIS A 362 -4.91 5.17 -13.29
N THR A 363 -4.64 3.92 -13.66
CA THR A 363 -3.45 3.56 -14.42
C THR A 363 -3.42 4.28 -15.78
N VAL A 364 -4.53 4.26 -16.53
CA VAL A 364 -4.57 4.85 -17.88
C VAL A 364 -4.74 6.36 -17.85
N LEU A 365 -5.73 6.87 -17.12
CA LEU A 365 -6.17 8.27 -17.18
C LEU A 365 -5.29 9.20 -16.36
N VAL A 366 -4.51 8.68 -15.41
CA VAL A 366 -3.67 9.47 -14.51
C VAL A 366 -2.21 9.08 -14.70
N GLN A 367 -1.81 7.86 -14.34
CA GLN A 367 -0.41 7.44 -14.35
C GLN A 367 0.22 7.55 -15.74
N GLN A 368 -0.37 6.88 -16.73
CA GLN A 368 0.13 6.85 -18.09
C GLN A 368 -0.05 8.20 -18.80
N ALA A 369 -1.19 8.86 -18.60
CA ALA A 369 -1.50 10.14 -19.25
C ALA A 369 -0.58 11.28 -18.76
N LEU A 370 -0.25 11.31 -17.47
CA LEU A 370 0.59 12.36 -16.86
C LEU A 370 2.06 11.96 -16.77
N ASN A 371 2.39 10.69 -17.06
CA ASN A 371 3.74 10.13 -16.93
C ASN A 371 4.36 10.41 -15.55
N LYS A 372 3.54 10.25 -14.50
CA LYS A 372 3.91 10.30 -13.09
C LYS A 372 3.57 8.98 -12.42
N PRO A 373 4.23 8.60 -11.31
CA PRO A 373 3.84 7.42 -10.56
C PRO A 373 2.46 7.63 -9.94
N VAL A 374 1.67 6.56 -9.83
CA VAL A 374 0.38 6.56 -9.12
C VAL A 374 0.28 5.30 -8.28
N ILE A 375 -0.23 5.41 -7.06
CA ILE A 375 -0.36 4.27 -6.15
C ILE A 375 -1.80 4.08 -5.67
N LEU A 376 -2.19 2.81 -5.52
CA LEU A 376 -3.38 2.42 -4.77
C LEU A 376 -3.03 2.47 -3.28
N GLU A 377 -3.20 3.64 -2.67
CA GLU A 377 -2.63 3.99 -1.36
C GLU A 377 -3.45 3.44 -0.18
N GLU A 378 -4.73 3.16 -0.41
CA GLU A 378 -5.57 2.41 0.51
C GLU A 378 -6.54 1.54 -0.27
N PHE A 379 -6.81 0.33 0.23
CA PHE A 379 -7.91 -0.48 -0.25
C PHE A 379 -8.21 -1.57 0.77
N GLY A 380 -9.48 -1.98 0.81
CA GLY A 380 -9.89 -3.01 1.73
C GLY A 380 -11.32 -3.49 1.51
N VAL A 381 -11.57 -4.74 1.92
CA VAL A 381 -12.90 -5.28 2.19
C VAL A 381 -12.87 -5.94 3.57
N ILE A 382 -13.98 -5.91 4.31
CA ILE A 382 -14.10 -6.74 5.52
C ILE A 382 -14.67 -8.11 5.14
N GLU A 383 -14.29 -9.14 5.87
CA GLU A 383 -14.62 -10.55 5.56
C GLU A 383 -16.13 -10.83 5.44
N SER A 384 -16.98 -10.05 6.12
CA SER A 384 -18.44 -10.19 6.03
C SER A 384 -19.06 -9.60 4.77
N GLN A 385 -18.35 -8.74 4.05
CA GLN A 385 -18.76 -8.11 2.79
C GLN A 385 -18.34 -8.96 1.59
N LEU A 386 -17.07 -9.39 1.58
CA LEU A 386 -16.45 -10.17 0.52
C LEU A 386 -15.24 -10.91 1.11
N ASP A 387 -15.02 -12.16 0.69
CA ASP A 387 -13.84 -12.94 1.06
C ASP A 387 -12.57 -12.17 0.68
N GLN A 388 -11.75 -11.84 1.67
CA GLN A 388 -10.60 -10.97 1.48
C GLN A 388 -9.57 -11.56 0.52
N VAL A 389 -9.34 -12.88 0.58
CA VAL A 389 -8.38 -13.56 -0.31
C VAL A 389 -8.82 -13.43 -1.76
N THR A 390 -10.11 -13.61 -2.03
CA THR A 390 -10.70 -13.48 -3.37
C THR A 390 -10.54 -12.06 -3.90
N ALA A 391 -10.95 -11.05 -3.11
CA ALA A 391 -10.86 -9.65 -3.51
C ALA A 391 -9.43 -9.22 -3.82
N TYR A 392 -8.51 -9.48 -2.89
CA TYR A 392 -7.13 -9.04 -3.02
C TYR A 392 -6.38 -9.83 -4.09
N THR A 393 -6.71 -11.10 -4.33
CA THR A 393 -6.10 -11.85 -5.46
C THR A 393 -6.43 -11.20 -6.80
N GLU A 394 -7.69 -10.81 -7.00
CA GLU A 394 -8.13 -10.16 -8.24
C GLU A 394 -7.41 -8.81 -8.42
N TRP A 395 -7.50 -7.93 -7.42
CA TRP A 395 -6.97 -6.58 -7.52
C TRP A 395 -5.44 -6.52 -7.57
N TYR A 396 -4.73 -7.42 -6.88
CA TYR A 396 -3.28 -7.53 -7.05
C TYR A 396 -2.89 -7.99 -8.46
N ASN A 397 -3.67 -8.89 -9.07
CA ASN A 397 -3.44 -9.26 -10.47
C ASN A 397 -3.63 -8.05 -11.40
N ASP A 398 -4.60 -7.18 -11.14
CA ASP A 398 -4.79 -5.94 -11.92
C ASP A 398 -3.65 -4.95 -11.72
N VAL A 399 -3.18 -4.72 -10.49
CA VAL A 399 -1.99 -3.90 -10.21
C VAL A 399 -0.80 -4.37 -11.05
N ILE A 400 -0.55 -5.68 -11.11
CA ILE A 400 0.54 -6.27 -11.90
C ILE A 400 0.28 -6.14 -13.40
N LYS A 401 -0.89 -6.57 -13.88
CA LYS A 401 -1.26 -6.65 -15.30
C LYS A 401 -1.32 -5.27 -15.95
N ASP A 402 -1.94 -4.31 -15.29
CA ASP A 402 -2.17 -2.98 -15.85
C ASP A 402 -0.92 -2.09 -15.71
N GLY A 403 0.01 -2.48 -14.83
CA GLY A 403 1.29 -1.78 -14.65
C GLY A 403 1.19 -0.57 -13.72
N LEU A 404 0.30 -0.62 -12.72
CA LEU A 404 0.21 0.40 -11.68
C LEU A 404 1.51 0.42 -10.86
N THR A 405 2.01 1.60 -10.49
CA THR A 405 3.34 1.76 -9.89
C THR A 405 3.49 0.99 -8.58
N GLY A 406 2.50 1.06 -7.69
CA GLY A 406 2.57 0.46 -6.37
C GLY A 406 1.25 0.50 -5.62
N ASP A 407 1.23 -0.13 -4.45
CA ASP A 407 0.04 -0.27 -3.63
C ASP A 407 0.34 -0.42 -2.13
N LEU A 408 -0.62 0.00 -1.29
CA LEU A 408 -0.56 -0.08 0.16
C LEU A 408 -1.94 -0.53 0.68
N ILE A 409 -2.02 -1.76 1.19
CA ILE A 409 -3.29 -2.27 1.73
C ILE A 409 -3.68 -1.55 3.03
N TRP A 410 -4.98 -1.30 3.23
CA TRP A 410 -5.53 -0.94 4.53
C TRP A 410 -5.98 -2.24 5.24
N GLN A 411 -5.39 -2.65 6.36
CA GLN A 411 -4.21 -2.07 7.04
C GLN A 411 -3.36 -3.17 7.68
N ALA A 412 -2.12 -2.83 8.06
CA ALA A 412 -1.22 -3.78 8.73
C ALA A 412 -1.77 -4.18 10.10
N GLY A 413 -1.76 -5.48 10.39
CA GLY A 413 -1.90 -6.03 11.74
C GLY A 413 -0.56 -6.44 12.32
N SER A 414 -0.46 -6.41 13.64
CA SER A 414 0.68 -6.96 14.40
C SER A 414 0.18 -7.58 15.69
N THR A 415 0.98 -8.46 16.30
CA THR A 415 0.58 -9.27 17.47
C THR A 415 0.15 -8.45 18.68
N ASP A 416 0.56 -7.18 18.75
CA ASP A 416 0.30 -6.30 19.90
C ASP A 416 -0.89 -5.35 19.68
N VAL A 417 -1.68 -5.52 18.61
CA VAL A 417 -2.59 -4.47 18.09
C VAL A 417 -4.03 -4.94 17.84
N GLU A 418 -4.62 -5.71 18.77
CA GLU A 418 -6.03 -6.09 18.64
C GLU A 418 -7.00 -4.89 18.68
N ASN A 419 -6.64 -3.82 19.39
CA ASN A 419 -7.53 -2.67 19.64
C ASN A 419 -7.70 -1.71 18.45
N ALA A 420 -6.85 -1.78 17.43
CA ALA A 420 -6.96 -0.94 16.23
C ALA A 420 -7.62 -1.66 15.04
N ASN A 421 -8.07 -2.90 15.25
CA ASN A 421 -8.71 -3.70 14.22
C ASN A 421 -10.14 -3.20 13.93
N ASP A 422 -10.31 -2.59 12.77
CA ASP A 422 -11.57 -2.09 12.22
C ASP A 422 -12.25 -3.10 11.26
N GLY A 423 -11.71 -4.31 11.15
CA GLY A 423 -12.18 -5.38 10.27
C GLY A 423 -11.37 -5.55 8.99
N TYR A 424 -10.54 -4.55 8.62
CA TYR A 424 -9.68 -4.60 7.44
C TYR A 424 -8.26 -5.13 7.74
N MET A 425 -7.90 -5.22 9.02
CA MET A 425 -6.54 -5.48 9.46
C MET A 425 -6.01 -6.87 9.05
N VAL A 426 -4.81 -6.91 8.46
CA VAL A 426 -4.16 -8.14 8.00
C VAL A 426 -3.06 -8.58 8.96
N PHE A 427 -3.31 -9.64 9.71
CA PHE A 427 -2.37 -10.16 10.71
C PHE A 427 -1.37 -11.17 10.14
N PRO A 428 -0.12 -11.21 10.65
CA PRO A 428 0.84 -12.28 10.37
C PRO A 428 0.25 -13.68 10.55
N GLY A 429 0.58 -14.57 9.62
CA GLY A 429 0.15 -15.97 9.64
C GLY A 429 -1.26 -16.23 9.09
N THR A 430 -1.98 -15.21 8.65
CA THR A 430 -3.26 -15.37 7.92
C THR A 430 -3.04 -15.72 6.44
N SER A 431 -4.09 -16.19 5.77
CA SER A 431 -4.09 -16.40 4.32
C SER A 431 -3.84 -15.11 3.55
N VAL A 432 -4.45 -14.01 4.00
CA VAL A 432 -4.26 -12.68 3.40
C VAL A 432 -2.80 -12.22 3.56
N TYR A 433 -2.16 -12.43 4.71
CA TYR A 433 -0.74 -12.11 4.89
C TYR A 433 0.18 -12.94 3.97
N THR A 434 -0.18 -14.20 3.72
CA THR A 434 0.55 -15.02 2.74
C THR A 434 0.42 -14.43 1.34
N LEU A 435 -0.79 -14.00 0.97
CA LEU A 435 -1.04 -13.32 -0.30
C LEU A 435 -0.26 -11.99 -0.42
N LEU A 436 -0.13 -11.19 0.66
CA LEU A 436 0.72 -9.99 0.66
C LEU A 436 2.17 -10.33 0.32
N THR A 437 2.68 -11.42 0.89
CA THR A 437 4.06 -11.89 0.66
C THR A 437 4.27 -12.31 -0.80
N GLU A 438 3.30 -13.03 -1.37
CA GLU A 438 3.33 -13.46 -2.77
C GLU A 438 3.22 -12.29 -3.73
N HIS A 439 2.32 -11.34 -3.47
CA HIS A 439 2.16 -10.12 -4.26
C HIS A 439 3.41 -9.24 -4.23
N ALA A 440 3.96 -8.95 -3.04
CA ALA A 440 5.17 -8.15 -2.92
C ALA A 440 6.35 -8.75 -3.70
N ALA A 441 6.46 -10.09 -3.73
CA ALA A 441 7.45 -10.77 -4.55
C ALA A 441 7.16 -10.65 -6.06
N ALA A 442 5.90 -10.79 -6.48
CA ALA A 442 5.48 -10.64 -7.86
C ALA A 442 5.70 -9.21 -8.40
N LEU A 443 5.35 -8.19 -7.61
CA LEU A 443 5.51 -6.79 -7.94
C LEU A 443 6.99 -6.39 -8.07
N LYS A 444 7.84 -6.87 -7.16
CA LYS A 444 9.30 -6.71 -7.28
C LYS A 444 9.85 -7.42 -8.52
N ALA A 445 9.37 -8.62 -8.83
CA ALA A 445 9.82 -9.35 -10.02
C ALA A 445 9.39 -8.66 -11.33
N ARG A 446 8.24 -7.98 -11.34
CA ARG A 446 7.78 -7.14 -12.48
C ARG A 446 8.71 -5.94 -12.71
N ASN A 447 9.23 -5.35 -11.62
CA ASN A 447 10.04 -4.13 -11.64
C ASN A 447 11.56 -4.38 -11.77
N ALA A 448 12.00 -5.65 -11.76
CA ALA A 448 13.41 -6.06 -11.70
C ALA A 448 14.15 -6.08 -13.06
#